data_AF-A0A1T5AF62-F1
#
_entry.id   AF-A0A1T5AF62-F1
#
_cell.length_a   1.000
_cell.length_b   1.000
_cell.length_c   1.000
_cell.angle_alpha   90.00
_cell.angle_beta   90.00
_cell.angle_gamma   90.00
#
_symmetry.space_group_name_H-M   'P 1'
#
loop_
_entity.id
_entity.type
_entity.pdbx_description
1 polymer ?
#
loop_
_entity_poly.entity_id
_entity_poly.type
_entity_poly.pdbx_seq_one_letter_code
_entity_poly.pdbx_strand_id
1 'polypeptide(L)' 'MRFSMLQQKEVIEAGNGRFLGFVVDAEVSKETGYVTAFMIAEPRKYLGLFRGEESVRKVYMKDVLVVGKDVILVKAIS' A
#
# COMPACT_ATOMS: atom_id res chain seq x y z
N MET A 1 11.70 12.03 -2.26
CA MET A 1 11.08 11.65 -0.97
C MET A 1 11.82 10.42 -0.44
N ARG A 2 12.12 10.30 0.86
CA ARG A 2 12.76 9.09 1.41
C ARG A 2 11.73 7.98 1.59
N PHE A 3 12.12 6.73 1.36
CA PHE A 3 11.23 5.58 1.51
C PHE A 3 10.66 5.43 2.93
N SER A 4 11.45 5.77 3.96
CA SER A 4 10.98 5.78 5.35
C SER A 4 9.76 6.67 5.61
N MET A 5 9.57 7.73 4.82
CA MET A 5 8.35 8.57 4.90
C MET A 5 7.17 7.97 4.13
N LEU A 6 7.39 7.06 3.18
CA LEU A 6 6.32 6.32 2.49
C LEU A 6 5.72 5.25 3.40
N GLN A 7 6.55 4.60 4.20
CA GLN A 7 6.11 3.49 5.07
C GLN A 7 5.07 3.89 6.12
N GLN A 8 4.96 5.18 6.43
CA GLN A 8 4.00 5.71 7.41
C GLN A 8 2.69 6.19 6.78
N LYS A 9 2.57 6.15 5.45
CA LYS A 9 1.39 6.67 4.76
C LYS A 9 0.27 5.64 4.71
N GLU A 10 -0.94 6.15 4.89
CA GLU A 10 -2.17 5.40 4.73
C GLU A 10 -2.49 5.23 3.24
N VAL A 11 -2.89 4.03 2.83
CA VAL A 11 -3.34 3.79 1.46
C VAL A 11 -4.84 3.64 1.43
N ILE A 12 -5.49 4.45 0.60
CA ILE A 12 -6.94 4.58 0.53
C ILE A 12 -7.41 4.40 -0.91
N GLU A 13 -8.46 3.63 -1.08
CA GLU A 13 -9.16 3.45 -2.36
C GLU A 13 -9.99 4.70 -2.68
N ALA A 14 -9.71 5.35 -3.82
CA ALA A 14 -10.35 6.61 -4.19
C ALA A 14 -11.85 6.48 -4.53
N GLY A 15 -12.30 5.29 -4.93
CA GLY A 15 -13.69 5.06 -5.35
C GLY A 15 -14.70 5.03 -4.20
N ASN A 16 -14.32 4.43 -3.08
CA ASN A 16 -15.21 4.21 -1.92
C ASN A 16 -14.64 4.77 -0.60
N GLY A 17 -13.43 5.33 -0.62
CA GLY A 17 -12.75 5.80 0.59
C GLY A 17 -12.28 4.68 1.52
N ARG A 18 -12.25 3.43 1.05
CA ARG A 18 -11.87 2.29 1.88
C ARG A 18 -10.38 2.35 2.18
N PHE A 19 -10.07 2.25 3.47
CA PHE A 19 -8.71 2.12 3.94
C PHE A 19 -8.17 0.71 3.65
N LEU A 20 -7.04 0.64 2.94
CA LEU A 20 -6.42 -0.61 2.50
C LEU A 20 -5.23 -1.03 3.37
N GLY A 21 -4.66 -0.12 4.17
CA GLY A 21 -3.50 -0.41 5.00
C GLY A 21 -2.36 0.58 4.84
N PHE A 22 -1.16 0.15 5.21
CA PHE A 22 0.06 0.95 5.17
C PHE A 22 1.07 0.33 4.22
N VAL A 23 1.92 1.17 3.60
CA VAL A 23 3.02 0.68 2.77
C VAL A 23 4.08 0.03 3.66
N VAL A 24 4.37 -1.24 3.44
CA VAL A 24 5.41 -1.98 4.17
C VAL A 24 6.70 -2.03 3.36
N ASP A 25 6.56 -2.32 2.06
CA ASP A 25 7.68 -2.49 1.15
C ASP A 25 7.36 -1.91 -0.25
N ALA A 26 8.40 -1.74 -1.07
CA ALA A 26 8.29 -1.33 -2.46
C ALA A 26 9.10 -2.26 -3.36
N GLU A 27 8.44 -2.76 -4.40
CA GLU A 27 9.11 -3.51 -5.46
C GLU A 27 9.78 -2.55 -6.43
N VAL A 28 11.05 -2.79 -6.74
CA VAL A 28 11.87 -1.95 -7.61
C VAL A 28 12.35 -2.78 -8.79
N SER A 29 12.22 -2.23 -10.00
CA SER A 29 12.80 -2.84 -11.20
C SER A 29 14.33 -2.81 -11.12
N LYS A 30 14.95 -3.97 -11.30
CA LYS A 30 16.42 -4.10 -11.31
C LYS A 30 17.07 -3.40 -12.51
N GLU A 31 16.32 -3.24 -13.60
CA GLU A 31 16.83 -2.69 -14.85
C GLU A 31 16.78 -1.16 -14.86
N THR A 32 15.70 -0.58 -14.34
CA THR A 32 15.44 0.86 -14.41
C THR A 32 15.60 1.59 -13.08
N GLY A 33 15.58 0.87 -11.96
CA GLY A 33 15.59 1.44 -10.61
C GLY A 33 14.26 2.10 -10.19
N TYR A 34 13.21 2.03 -11.01
CA TYR A 34 11.90 2.59 -10.67
C TYR A 34 11.08 1.65 -9.80
N VAL A 35 10.28 2.23 -8.90
CA VAL A 35 9.30 1.48 -8.10
C VAL A 35 8.16 1.02 -9.00
N THR A 36 7.94 -0.29 -9.06
CA THR A 36 6.91 -0.93 -9.89
C THR A 36 5.63 -1.18 -9.11
N ALA A 37 5.73 -1.44 -7.81
CA ALA A 37 4.60 -1.71 -6.94
C ALA A 37 4.90 -1.41 -5.46
N PHE A 38 3.85 -1.15 -4.69
CA PHE A 38 3.87 -1.09 -3.24
C PHE A 38 3.28 -2.35 -2.64
N MET A 39 3.89 -2.86 -1.59
CA MET A 39 3.31 -3.89 -0.73
C MET A 39 2.60 -3.22 0.43
N ILE A 40 1.30 -3.47 0.56
CA ILE A 40 0.44 -2.89 1.57
C ILE A 40 0.03 -3.98 2.55
N ALA A 41 0.19 -3.73 3.84
CA ALA A 41 -0.36 -4.59 4.88
C ALA A 41 -1.59 -3.93 5.50
N GLU A 42 -2.68 -4.70 5.56
CA GLU A 42 -3.87 -4.32 6.34
C GLU A 42 -3.54 -4.39 7.83
N PRO A 43 -3.90 -3.37 8.65
CA PRO A 43 -3.67 -3.43 10.08
C PRO A 43 -4.45 -4.58 10.71
N ARG A 44 -3.74 -5.37 11.51
CA ARG A 44 -4.29 -6.51 12.21
C ARG A 44 -5.50 -6.10 13.04
N LYS A 45 -6.64 -6.75 12.83
CA LYS A 45 -7.70 -6.80 13.84
C LYS A 45 -7.16 -7.59 15.03
N TYR A 46 -6.75 -6.89 16.07
CA TYR A 46 -6.35 -7.44 17.39
C TYR A 46 -7.55 -8.08 18.12
N LEU A 47 -8.22 -9.04 17.49
CA LEU A 47 -9.23 -9.89 18.13
C LEU A 47 -8.76 -11.32 17.95
N GLY A 48 -8.31 -11.90 19.07
CA GLY A 48 -7.57 -13.15 19.10
C GLY A 48 -8.24 -14.31 18.34
N LEU A 49 -7.39 -15.28 17.99
CA LEU A 49 -7.76 -16.65 17.62
C LEU A 49 -8.03 -16.97 16.15
N PHE A 50 -7.55 -16.19 15.16
CA PHE A 50 -7.50 -16.73 13.79
C PHE A 50 -6.18 -16.48 13.07
N ARG A 51 -5.54 -17.61 12.80
CA ARG A 51 -4.31 -17.86 12.05
C ARG A 51 -4.54 -17.62 10.55
N GLY A 52 -4.99 -16.42 10.17
CA GLY A 52 -5.05 -15.97 8.79
C GLY A 52 -3.77 -15.21 8.48
N GLU A 53 -3.05 -15.61 7.43
CA GLU A 53 -1.82 -14.94 6.96
C GLU A 53 -2.04 -13.43 6.85
N GLU A 54 -1.02 -12.64 7.21
CA GLU A 54 -1.02 -11.21 6.91
C GLU A 54 -1.23 -11.04 5.40
N SER A 55 -2.41 -10.52 5.02
CA SER A 55 -2.75 -10.27 3.63
C SER A 55 -1.94 -9.08 3.13
N VAL A 56 -0.71 -9.35 2.69
CA VAL A 56 0.10 -8.37 1.98
C VAL A 56 -0.48 -8.23 0.58
N ARG A 57 -1.07 -7.06 0.30
CA ARG A 57 -1.64 -6.72 -0.99
C ARG A 57 -0.61 -5.97 -1.82
N LYS A 58 -0.40 -6.42 -3.06
CA LYS A 58 0.44 -5.73 -4.05
C LYS A 58 -0.39 -4.68 -4.80
N VAL A 59 0.09 -3.44 -4.84
CA VAL A 59 -0.51 -2.34 -5.61
C VAL A 59 0.49 -1.84 -6.63
N TYR A 60 0.17 -1.93 -7.91
CA TYR A 60 1.07 -1.48 -8.95
C TYR A 60 1.09 0.04 -9.03
N MET A 61 2.22 0.61 -9.44
CA MET A 61 2.38 2.05 -9.61
C MET A 61 1.36 2.64 -10.60
N LYS A 62 0.93 1.87 -11.61
CA LYS A 62 -0.13 2.25 -12.56
C LYS A 62 -1.50 2.51 -11.90
N ASP A 63 -1.74 1.93 -10.73
CA ASP A 63 -3.00 2.03 -10.00
C ASP A 63 -2.94 3.14 -8.93
N VAL A 64 -1.77 3.72 -8.70
CA VAL A 64 -1.58 4.86 -7.80
C VAL A 64 -2.01 6.13 -8.51
N LEU A 65 -3.01 6.81 -7.96
CA LEU A 65 -3.55 8.05 -8.52
C LEU A 65 -2.78 9.26 -8.00
N VAL A 66 -2.55 9.32 -6.69
CA VAL A 66 -1.90 10.46 -6.03
C VAL A 66 -1.09 9.97 -4.83
N VAL A 67 0.15 10.44 -4.72
CA VAL A 67 0.98 10.28 -3.51
C VAL A 67 0.96 11.62 -2.76
N GLY A 68 0.09 11.71 -1.75
CA GLY A 68 -0.06 12.88 -0.91
C GLY A 68 0.98 12.95 0.21
N LYS A 69 0.82 13.96 1.07
CA LYS A 69 1.67 14.14 2.26
C LYS A 69 1.42 13.07 3.33
N ASP A 70 0.17 12.68 3.52
CA ASP A 70 -0.21 11.73 4.57
C ASP A 70 -0.85 10.45 4.00
N VAL A 71 -1.52 10.57 2.85
CA VAL A 71 -2.27 9.48 2.20
C VAL A 71 -1.78 9.19 0.78
N ILE A 72 -1.91 7.94 0.36
CA ILE A 72 -1.75 7.50 -1.02
C ILE A 72 -3.13 7.06 -1.53
N LEU A 73 -3.60 7.69 -2.60
CA LEU A 73 -4.85 7.33 -3.24
C LEU A 73 -4.59 6.34 -4.37
N VAL A 74 -5.33 5.24 -4.36
CA VAL A 74 -5.25 4.20 -5.38
C VAL A 74 -6.60 4.01 -6.05
N LYS A 75 -6.58 3.57 -7.31
CA LYS A 75 -7.78 3.15 -8.01
C LYS A 75 -8.36 1.90 -7.36
N ALA A 76 -9.66 1.67 -7.54
CA ALA A 76 -10.31 0.45 -7.10
C ALA A 76 -9.60 -0.79 -7.68
N ILE A 77 -9.07 -1.61 -6.78
CA ILE A 77 -8.46 -2.91 -7.11
C ILE A 77 -9.62 -3.91 -7.06
N SER A 78 -10.22 -4.18 -8.22
CA SER A 78 -11.14 -5.31 -8.39
C SER A 78 -10.38 -6.61 -8.51
#